data_AF-A0AAV0Y4K1-F1
#
_entry.id   AF-A0AAV0Y4K1-F1
#
_cell.length_a   1.000
_cell.length_b   1.000
_cell.length_c   1.000
_cell.angle_alpha   90.00
_cell.angle_beta   90.00
_cell.angle_gamma   90.00
#
_symmetry.space_group_name_H-M   'P 1'
#
loop_
_entity.id
_entity.type
_entity.pdbx_description
1 polymer ?
#
loop_
_entity_poly.entity_id
_entity_poly.type
_entity_poly.pdbx_seq_one_letter_code
_entity_poly.pdbx_strand_id
1 'polypeptide(L)'
;MKYFRDDPALWIINDTTRDYISLHGFNQNIDGNNFLKSKRLCSKIVRGTRKSYYRHLPPSLFQTKFVNGQILKRKYLAYSNSTGCLYCVPCILFEGKSSFASTTGFCNWKKGEEKLSMHEN
;
A
#
# COMPACT_ATOMS: atom_id res chain seq x y z
N MET A 1 17.18 -21.56 8.52
CA MET A 1 16.63 -20.18 8.56
C MET A 1 15.61 -20.04 7.45
N LYS A 2 14.32 -19.85 7.77
CA LYS A 2 13.34 -19.42 6.76
C LYS A 2 13.65 -17.96 6.44
N TYR A 3 14.06 -17.68 5.21
CA TYR A 3 14.26 -16.31 4.73
C TYR A 3 12.91 -15.58 4.77
N PHE A 4 12.78 -14.59 5.67
CA PHE A 4 11.66 -13.66 5.64
C PHE A 4 11.75 -12.85 4.34
N ARG A 5 10.65 -12.75 3.61
CA ARG A 5 10.60 -12.00 2.35
C ARG A 5 10.23 -10.56 2.66
N ASP A 6 10.90 -9.58 2.06
CA ASP A 6 10.53 -8.17 2.25
C ASP A 6 9.26 -7.76 1.48
N ASP A 7 8.77 -8.62 0.58
CA ASP A 7 7.61 -8.33 -0.24
C ASP A 7 6.30 -8.79 0.43
N PRO A 8 5.39 -7.87 0.79
CA PRO A 8 4.14 -8.21 1.48
C PRO A 8 3.21 -9.11 0.68
N ALA A 9 3.30 -9.10 -0.66
CA ALA A 9 2.49 -9.98 -1.50
C ALA A 9 2.93 -11.45 -1.44
N LEU A 10 4.13 -11.73 -0.92
CA LEU A 10 4.73 -13.07 -0.85
C LEU A 10 4.77 -13.63 0.57
N TRP A 11 4.16 -12.92 1.54
CA TRP A 11 4.13 -13.38 2.93
C TRP A 11 3.20 -14.57 3.10
N ILE A 12 3.66 -15.55 3.87
CA ILE A 12 2.84 -16.67 4.33
C ILE A 12 2.32 -16.28 5.71
N ILE A 13 1.02 -15.96 5.79
CA ILE A 13 0.43 -15.48 7.03
C ILE A 13 0.21 -16.64 8.00
N ASN A 14 0.99 -16.64 9.08
CA ASN A 14 0.93 -17.59 10.19
C ASN A 14 1.44 -16.89 11.45
N ASP A 15 1.28 -17.52 12.61
CA ASP A 15 1.66 -16.91 13.90
C ASP A 15 3.15 -16.57 13.96
N THR A 16 4.03 -17.43 13.43
CA THR A 16 5.46 -17.13 13.36
C THR A 16 5.79 -15.85 12.57
N THR A 17 5.04 -15.57 11.50
CA THR A 17 5.23 -14.37 10.67
C THR A 17 4.66 -13.14 11.37
N ARG A 18 3.53 -13.29 12.08
CA ARG A 18 2.94 -12.23 12.90
C ARG A 18 3.89 -11.82 14.04
N ASP A 19 4.47 -12.79 14.74
CA ASP A 19 5.44 -12.54 15.81
C ASP A 19 6.70 -11.87 15.28
N TYR A 20 7.24 -12.37 14.16
CA TYR A 20 8.42 -11.80 13.53
C TYR A 20 8.21 -10.33 13.14
N ILE A 21 7.10 -10.01 12.46
CA ILE A 21 6.80 -8.63 12.05
C ILE A 21 6.54 -7.74 13.28
N SER A 22 5.93 -8.27 14.33
CA SER A 22 5.68 -7.51 15.56
C SER A 22 6.98 -7.19 16.31
N LEU A 23 7.96 -8.09 16.29
CA LEU A 23 9.25 -7.93 16.97
C LEU A 23 10.27 -7.10 16.15
N HIS A 24 10.34 -7.32 14.84
CA HIS A 24 11.37 -6.74 13.97
C HIS A 24 10.86 -5.61 13.07
N GLY A 25 9.54 -5.45 12.95
CA GLY A 25 8.92 -4.56 11.97
C GLY A 25 8.97 -5.14 10.56
N PHE A 26 8.83 -4.26 9.57
CA PHE A 26 8.87 -4.63 8.15
C PHE A 26 9.39 -3.46 7.30
N ASN A 27 9.90 -3.78 6.12
CA ASN A 27 10.31 -2.77 5.15
C ASN A 27 9.11 -2.26 4.36
N GLN A 28 8.94 -0.94 4.27
CA GLN A 28 7.87 -0.34 3.49
C GLN A 28 8.14 -0.37 1.97
N ASN A 29 9.37 -0.68 1.55
CA ASN A 29 9.85 -0.70 0.16
C ASN A 29 9.66 0.64 -0.58
N ILE A 30 9.80 1.75 0.16
CA ILE A 30 9.65 3.12 -0.35
C ILE A 30 11.01 3.70 -0.75
N ASP A 31 12.02 3.51 0.09
CA ASP A 31 13.31 4.18 -0.05
C ASP A 31 14.09 3.60 -1.26
N GLY A 32 14.48 4.48 -2.19
CA GLY A 32 15.14 4.07 -3.44
C GLY A 32 14.22 3.45 -4.51
N ASN A 33 12.89 3.49 -4.32
CA ASN A 33 11.94 2.93 -5.27
C ASN A 33 11.41 3.96 -6.27
N ASN A 34 11.51 3.65 -7.56
CA ASN A 34 11.08 4.55 -8.64
C ASN A 34 9.58 4.39 -8.96
N PHE A 35 8.87 3.50 -8.26
CA PHE A 35 7.44 3.19 -8.43
C PHE A 35 7.01 2.90 -9.89
N LEU A 36 7.94 2.49 -10.76
CA LEU A 36 7.64 2.22 -12.17
C LEU A 36 6.60 1.11 -12.32
N LYS A 37 6.69 0.07 -11.48
CA LYS A 37 5.74 -1.07 -11.42
C LYS A 37 4.35 -0.70 -10.88
N SER A 38 4.21 0.49 -10.29
CA SER A 38 2.92 1.01 -9.82
C SER A 38 2.08 1.65 -10.93
N LYS A 39 2.58 1.68 -12.18
CA LYS A 39 1.85 2.23 -13.33
C LYS A 39 0.51 1.52 -13.50
N ARG A 40 -0.59 2.28 -13.52
CA ARG A 40 -1.95 1.77 -13.75
C ARG A 40 -2.64 2.61 -14.81
N LEU A 41 -3.30 1.93 -15.76
CA LEU A 41 -4.14 2.57 -16.76
C LEU A 41 -5.45 3.00 -16.10
N CYS A 42 -5.76 4.28 -16.18
CA CYS A 42 -7.00 4.86 -15.68
C CYS A 42 -7.80 5.43 -16.84
N SER A 43 -9.11 5.25 -16.82
CA SER A 43 -10.01 5.90 -17.78
C SER A 43 -11.00 6.81 -17.06
N LYS A 44 -11.26 8.00 -17.62
CA LYS A 44 -12.26 8.95 -17.14
C LYS A 44 -13.11 9.43 -18.32
N ILE A 45 -14.41 9.56 -18.10
CA ILE A 45 -15.30 10.21 -19.06
C ILE A 45 -15.18 11.72 -18.88
N VAL A 46 -14.86 12.44 -19.96
CA VAL A 46 -14.75 13.90 -20.00
C VAL A 46 -15.58 14.37 -21.18
N ARG A 47 -16.67 15.12 -20.90
CA ARG A 47 -17.60 15.64 -21.92
C ARG A 47 -18.11 14.55 -22.87
N GLY A 48 -18.49 13.39 -22.33
CA GLY A 48 -18.98 12.24 -23.11
C GLY A 48 -17.88 11.37 -23.75
N THR A 49 -16.63 11.82 -23.80
CA THR A 49 -15.52 11.03 -24.38
C THR A 49 -14.73 10.29 -23.30
N ARG A 50 -14.44 9.00 -23.53
CA ARG A 50 -13.54 8.22 -22.66
C ARG A 50 -12.09 8.60 -22.94
N LYS A 51 -11.44 9.26 -21.98
CA LYS A 51 -10.01 9.55 -22.01
C LYS A 51 -9.26 8.58 -21.09
N SER A 52 -8.18 8.01 -21.60
CA SER A 52 -7.29 7.11 -20.86
C SER A 52 -5.97 7.80 -20.56
N TYR A 53 -5.44 7.59 -19.37
CA TYR A 53 -4.16 8.16 -18.92
C TYR A 53 -3.54 7.24 -17.86
N TYR A 54 -2.23 7.35 -17.65
CA TYR A 54 -1.53 6.55 -16.66
C TYR A 54 -1.42 7.28 -15.33
N ARG A 55 -1.57 6.53 -14.23
CA ARG A 55 -1.23 6.99 -12.89
C ARG A 55 -0.14 6.10 -12.30
N HIS A 56 0.74 6.70 -11.52
CA HIS A 56 1.71 6.02 -10.68
C HIS A 56 1.29 6.21 -9.21
N LEU A 57 1.85 5.38 -8.33
CA LEU A 57 1.68 5.52 -6.90
C LEU A 57 2.29 6.87 -6.46
N PRO A 58 1.48 7.80 -5.94
CA PRO A 58 2.00 9.05 -5.43
C PRO A 58 2.72 8.81 -4.08
N PRO A 59 3.93 9.36 -3.89
CA PRO A 59 4.65 9.25 -2.60
C PRO A 59 3.87 9.84 -1.42
N SER A 60 2.97 10.80 -1.69
CA SER A 60 2.10 11.39 -0.67
C SER A 60 1.20 10.38 0.04
N LEU A 61 0.90 9.21 -0.56
CA LEU A 61 0.11 8.19 0.13
C LEU A 61 0.83 7.58 1.32
N PHE A 62 2.14 7.71 1.43
CA PHE A 62 2.89 7.24 2.60
C PHE A 62 2.95 8.27 3.74
N GLN A 63 2.39 9.46 3.53
CA GLN A 63 2.42 10.55 4.49
C GLN A 63 1.00 11.08 4.72
N THR A 64 0.64 11.33 5.97
CA THR A 64 -0.59 12.06 6.32
C THR A 64 -0.22 13.44 6.83
N LYS A 65 -1.02 14.45 6.47
CA LYS A 65 -0.86 15.82 6.97
C LYS A 65 -1.96 16.08 7.99
N PHE A 66 -1.56 16.31 9.24
CA PHE A 66 -2.49 16.71 10.28
C PHE A 66 -2.91 18.17 10.13
N VAL A 67 -4.03 18.53 10.76
CA VAL A 67 -4.61 19.89 10.74
C VAL A 67 -3.64 20.93 11.32
N ASN A 68 -2.76 20.50 12.23
CA ASN A 68 -1.69 21.30 12.81
C ASN A 68 -0.47 21.48 11.88
N GLY A 69 -0.53 21.02 10.63
CA GLY A 69 0.55 21.09 9.66
C GLY A 69 1.64 20.02 9.82
N GLN A 70 1.56 19.15 10.83
CA GLN A 70 2.53 18.07 11.02
C GLN A 70 2.35 16.98 9.97
N ILE A 71 3.48 16.47 9.46
CA ILE A 71 3.51 15.38 8.50
C ILE A 71 3.92 14.10 9.23
N LEU A 72 3.05 13.09 9.23
CA LEU A 72 3.33 11.78 9.83
C LEU A 72 3.44 10.71 8.75
N LYS A 73 4.48 9.87 8.85
CA LYS A 73 4.66 8.73 7.93
C LYS A 73 3.73 7.59 8.33
N ARG A 74 2.95 7.07 7.39
CA ARG A 74 2.08 5.89 7.57
C ARG A 74 2.93 4.63 7.67
N LYS A 75 3.40 4.30 8.88
CA LYS A 75 4.28 3.15 9.12
C LYS A 75 3.62 1.79 8.87
N TYR A 76 2.29 1.72 8.84
CA TYR A 76 1.52 0.49 8.64
C TYR A 76 1.38 0.07 7.17
N LEU A 77 1.87 0.86 6.22
CA LEU A 77 1.81 0.56 4.78
C LEU A 77 3.10 -0.05 4.27
N ALA A 78 2.96 -1.06 3.40
CA ALA A 78 4.07 -1.67 2.67
C ALA A 78 3.75 -1.70 1.17
N TYR A 79 4.74 -1.38 0.35
CA TYR A 79 4.67 -1.53 -1.10
C TYR A 79 5.23 -2.89 -1.53
N SER A 80 4.53 -3.55 -2.45
CA SER A 80 5.02 -4.78 -3.08
C SER A 80 5.72 -4.45 -4.40
N ASN A 81 7.00 -4.82 -4.51
CA ASN A 81 7.74 -4.72 -5.76
C ASN A 81 7.32 -5.78 -6.79
N SER A 82 6.74 -6.89 -6.34
CA SER A 82 6.26 -7.96 -7.22
C SER A 82 4.95 -7.57 -7.89
N THR A 83 3.98 -7.04 -7.14
CA THR A 83 2.65 -6.69 -7.68
C THR A 83 2.53 -5.22 -8.08
N GLY A 84 3.38 -4.35 -7.55
CA GLY A 84 3.27 -2.91 -7.74
C GLY A 84 2.07 -2.30 -7.03
N CYS A 85 1.57 -2.97 -5.99
CA CYS A 85 0.40 -2.57 -5.20
C CYS A 85 0.81 -2.18 -3.77
N LEU A 86 -0.06 -1.41 -3.11
CA LEU A 86 0.03 -1.09 -1.69
C LEU A 86 -0.72 -2.11 -0.85
N TYR A 87 -0.15 -2.41 0.30
CA TYR A 87 -0.76 -3.26 1.29
C TYR A 87 -0.71 -2.62 2.69
N CYS A 88 -1.73 -2.93 3.48
CA CYS A 88 -1.81 -2.54 4.89
C CYS A 88 -1.39 -3.74 5.71
N VAL A 89 -0.25 -3.65 6.40
CA VAL A 89 0.36 -4.78 7.10
C VAL A 89 -0.55 -5.34 8.19
N PRO A 90 -1.16 -4.52 9.09
CA PRO A 90 -2.15 -5.03 10.02
C PRO A 90 -3.30 -5.75 9.34
N CYS A 91 -3.83 -5.20 8.23
CA CYS A 91 -4.95 -5.84 7.55
C CYS A 91 -4.55 -7.14 6.84
N ILE A 92 -3.32 -7.28 6.32
CA ILE A 92 -2.87 -8.58 5.79
C ILE A 92 -2.73 -9.59 6.95
N LEU A 93 -2.05 -9.20 8.03
CA LEU A 93 -1.70 -10.11 9.13
C LEU A 93 -2.93 -10.68 9.84
N PHE A 94 -3.97 -9.86 9.97
CA PHE A 94 -5.22 -10.21 10.63
C PHE A 94 -6.36 -10.48 9.64
N GLU A 95 -6.04 -10.71 8.36
CA GLU A 95 -7.03 -11.07 7.33
C GLU A 95 -8.22 -10.10 7.26
N GLY A 96 -7.94 -8.81 7.43
CA GLY A 96 -8.92 -7.73 7.40
C GLY A 96 -9.59 -7.61 6.03
N LYS A 97 -10.87 -7.20 6.02
CA LYS A 97 -11.68 -7.06 4.79
C LYS A 97 -11.37 -5.82 3.95
N SER A 98 -10.23 -5.16 4.17
CA SER A 98 -9.87 -3.92 3.47
C SER A 98 -9.37 -4.21 2.05
N SER A 99 -9.51 -3.23 1.15
CA SER A 99 -8.92 -3.30 -0.20
C SER A 99 -7.39 -3.35 -0.20
N PHE A 100 -6.74 -3.12 0.95
CA PHE A 100 -5.29 -3.20 1.14
C PHE A 100 -4.81 -4.55 1.66
N ALA A 101 -5.73 -5.45 2.02
CA ALA A 101 -5.43 -6.81 2.46
C ALA A 101 -5.86 -7.87 1.43
N SER A 102 -6.41 -7.45 0.29
CA SER A 102 -6.69 -8.38 -0.80
C SER A 102 -5.40 -8.97 -1.34
N THR A 103 -5.47 -10.20 -1.83
CA THR A 103 -4.34 -10.89 -2.48
C THR A 103 -3.74 -10.07 -3.63
N THR A 104 -4.58 -9.29 -4.30
CA THR A 104 -4.22 -8.41 -5.41
C THR A 104 -3.59 -7.07 -4.99
N GLY A 105 -3.74 -6.69 -3.72
CA GLY A 105 -3.31 -5.40 -3.18
C GLY A 105 -4.08 -4.20 -3.71
N PHE A 106 -3.86 -3.05 -3.08
CA PHE A 106 -4.49 -1.79 -3.49
C PHE A 106 -3.69 -1.10 -4.59
N CYS A 107 -4.35 -0.74 -5.69
CA CYS A 107 -3.73 0.02 -6.79
C CYS A 107 -4.56 1.18 -7.33
N ASN A 108 -5.69 1.50 -6.68
CA ASN A 108 -6.53 2.62 -7.10
C ASN A 108 -6.04 3.94 -6.50
N TRP A 109 -4.94 4.46 -7.05
CA TRP A 109 -4.26 5.66 -6.52
C TRP A 109 -5.17 6.88 -6.36
N LYS A 110 -6.24 7.00 -7.18
CA LYS A 110 -7.21 8.09 -7.08
C LYS A 110 -8.00 8.08 -5.77
N LYS A 111 -8.32 6.89 -5.26
CA LYS A 111 -9.06 6.70 -4.00
C LYS A 111 -8.14 6.35 -2.83
N GLY A 112 -6.82 6.46 -3.02
CA GLY A 112 -5.86 6.03 -2.01
C GLY A 112 -6.05 6.76 -0.69
N GLU A 113 -6.12 8.09 -0.72
CA GLU A 113 -6.22 8.91 0.48
C GLU A 113 -7.53 8.68 1.23
N GLU A 114 -8.67 8.69 0.54
CA GLU A 114 -10.00 8.34 1.09
C GLU A 114 -10.03 6.94 1.73
N LYS A 115 -9.36 5.96 1.09
CA LYS A 115 -9.30 4.60 1.62
C LYS A 115 -8.35 4.48 2.80
N LEU A 116 -7.26 5.23 2.81
CA LEU A 116 -6.29 5.25 3.90
C LEU A 116 -6.83 5.97 5.13
N SER A 117 -7.62 7.03 4.96
CA SER A 117 -8.23 7.73 6.09
C SER A 117 -9.19 6.84 6.87
N MET A 118 -9.83 5.84 6.25
CA MET A 118 -10.62 4.84 6.99
C MET A 118 -9.77 3.89 7.88
N HIS A 119 -8.45 3.92 7.73
CA HIS A 119 -7.51 3.18 8.58
C HIS A 119 -6.88 4.08 9.64
N GLU A 120 -7.14 5.38 9.59
CA GLU A 120 -6.64 6.39 10.53
C GLU A 120 -7.84 6.80 11.40
N ASN A 121 -7.81 6.45 12.70
CA ASN A 121 -8.80 6.91 13.67
C ASN A 121 -8.51 8.35 14.11
#